data_AF-A0A1F7PQL6-F1
#
_entry.id   AF-A0A1F7PQL6-F1
#
_cell.length_a   1.000
_cell.length_b   1.000
_cell.length_c   1.000
_cell.angle_alpha   90.00
_cell.angle_beta   90.00
_cell.angle_gamma   90.00
#
_symmetry.space_group_name_H-M   'P 1'
#
loop_
_entity.id
_entity.type
_entity.pdbx_description
1 polymer ?
#
loop_
_entity_poly.entity_id
_entity_poly.type
_entity_poly.pdbx_seq_one_letter_code
_entity_poly.pdbx_strand_id
1 'polypeptide(L)'
;MDSFLTLDSHMTVVAWTSGVREILGYEAGDILGRPVFVLVPDDQREAAAAVIRRVRDEGRVQGFHAERLSKSGQRVKIVADLLAVRNASGEHCATQITLRRGA
;
A
#
# COMPACT_ATOMS: atom_id res chain seq x y z
N MET A 1 10.51 -2.63 13.08
CA MET A 1 9.16 -3.23 13.19
C MET A 1 8.66 -3.51 11.79
N ASP A 2 7.96 -4.62 11.56
CA ASP A 2 7.37 -4.89 10.25
C ASP A 2 6.34 -3.81 9.93
N SER A 3 6.44 -3.23 8.75
CA SER A 3 5.61 -2.13 8.28
C SER A 3 4.91 -2.56 7.02
N PHE A 4 3.76 -3.22 7.15
CA PHE A 4 3.00 -3.67 5.99
C PHE A 4 1.51 -3.38 6.13
N LEU A 5 0.85 -3.35 4.98
CA LEU A 5 -0.60 -3.35 4.85
C LEU A 5 -1.00 -4.31 3.73
N THR A 6 -2.20 -4.85 3.81
CA THR A 6 -2.75 -5.74 2.77
C THR A 6 -4.01 -5.11 2.20
N LEU A 7 -4.13 -5.17 0.88
CA LEU A 7 -5.29 -4.74 0.12
C LEU A 7 -6.07 -5.95 -0.37
N ASP A 8 -7.40 -5.88 -0.39
CA ASP A 8 -8.22 -6.82 -1.16
C ASP A 8 -8.22 -6.49 -2.67
N SER A 9 -8.97 -7.26 -3.45
CA SER A 9 -9.15 -7.04 -4.90
C SER A 9 -9.82 -5.71 -5.26
N HIS A 10 -10.51 -5.06 -4.31
CA HIS A 10 -11.12 -3.74 -4.46
C HIS A 10 -10.21 -2.60 -3.99
N MET A 11 -8.94 -2.89 -3.70
CA MET A 11 -7.95 -1.94 -3.19
C MET A 11 -8.31 -1.36 -1.81
N THR A 12 -9.09 -2.08 -1.02
CA THR A 12 -9.45 -1.74 0.36
C THR A 12 -8.45 -2.33 1.33
N VAL A 13 -8.01 -1.55 2.32
CA VAL A 13 -7.07 -2.01 3.34
C VAL A 13 -7.78 -2.99 4.29
N VAL A 14 -7.34 -4.24 4.30
CA VAL A 14 -7.91 -5.34 5.10
C VAL A 14 -7.00 -5.81 6.23
N ALA A 15 -5.69 -5.53 6.13
CA ALA A 15 -4.73 -5.82 7.20
C ALA A 15 -3.65 -4.73 7.26
N TRP A 16 -3.01 -4.62 8.42
CA TRP A 16 -2.09 -3.54 8.75
C TRP A 16 -1.22 -3.90 9.96
N THR A 17 -0.01 -3.35 10.03
CA THR A 17 0.84 -3.37 11.23
C THR A 17 1.14 -1.98 11.79
N SER A 18 1.42 -1.91 13.09
CA SER A 18 1.81 -0.67 13.77
C SER A 18 3.06 0.00 13.19
N GLY A 19 3.93 -0.72 12.47
CA GLY A 19 5.05 -0.10 11.77
C GLY A 19 4.61 0.95 10.74
N VAL A 20 3.44 0.80 10.13
CA VAL A 20 2.92 1.80 9.20
C VAL A 20 2.41 3.06 9.95
N ARG A 21 2.00 2.93 11.23
CA ARG A 21 1.69 4.09 12.10
C ARG A 21 2.94 4.94 12.30
N GLU A 22 4.09 4.32 12.52
CA GLU A 22 5.36 5.04 12.69
C GLU A 22 5.78 5.82 11.43
N ILE A 23 5.39 5.31 10.26
CA ILE A 23 5.68 5.96 8.97
C ILE A 23 4.68 7.08 8.64
N LEU A 24 3.38 6.82 8.78
CA LEU A 24 2.32 7.70 8.25
C LEU A 24 1.43 8.35 9.33
N GLY A 25 1.55 7.96 10.60
CA GLY A 25 0.78 8.52 11.71
C GLY A 25 -0.70 8.11 11.77
N TYR A 26 -1.11 7.12 10.96
CA TYR A 26 -2.48 6.59 10.98
C TYR A 26 -2.67 5.53 12.05
N GLU A 27 -3.85 5.54 12.68
CA GLU A 27 -4.33 4.45 13.52
C GLU A 27 -5.02 3.38 12.69
N ALA A 28 -5.09 2.14 13.20
CA ALA A 28 -5.76 1.04 12.49
C ALA A 28 -7.23 1.39 12.13
N GLY A 29 -7.95 2.03 13.06
CA GLY A 29 -9.33 2.48 12.83
C GLY A 29 -9.47 3.61 11.80
N ASP A 30 -8.38 4.33 11.47
CA ASP A 30 -8.43 5.40 10.48
C ASP A 30 -8.38 4.88 9.04
N ILE A 31 -7.99 3.61 8.82
CA ILE A 31 -7.59 3.07 7.51
C ILE A 31 -8.22 1.71 7.17
N LEU A 32 -8.48 0.85 8.16
CA LEU A 32 -9.06 -0.47 7.90
C LEU A 32 -10.45 -0.28 7.29
N GLY A 33 -10.73 -1.03 6.22
CA GLY A 33 -11.98 -0.88 5.46
C GLY A 33 -12.03 0.34 4.54
N ARG A 34 -10.94 1.11 4.42
CA ARG A 34 -10.87 2.26 3.49
C ARG A 34 -10.04 1.94 2.24
N PRO A 35 -10.31 2.61 1.11
CA PRO A 35 -9.47 2.51 -0.07
C PRO A 35 -8.04 2.99 0.21
N VAL A 36 -7.03 2.29 -0.30
CA VAL A 36 -5.61 2.67 -0.13
C VAL A 36 -5.31 4.08 -0.67
N PHE A 37 -6.13 4.58 -1.60
CA PHE A 37 -5.98 5.90 -2.20
C PHE A 37 -6.11 7.07 -1.21
N VAL A 38 -6.62 6.86 0.00
CA VAL A 38 -6.58 7.88 1.07
C VAL A 38 -5.15 8.23 1.47
N LEU A 39 -4.19 7.32 1.26
CA LEU A 39 -2.78 7.52 1.51
C LEU A 39 -2.04 8.13 0.32
N VAL A 40 -2.67 8.23 -0.86
CA VAL A 40 -2.01 8.57 -2.12
C VAL A 40 -2.32 10.03 -2.48
N PRO A 41 -1.29 10.88 -2.67
CA PRO A 41 -1.49 12.23 -3.21
C PRO A 41 -2.24 12.18 -4.55
N ASP A 42 -3.10 13.17 -4.83
CA ASP A 42 -3.96 13.17 -6.02
C ASP A 42 -3.18 13.04 -7.33
N ASP A 43 -2.03 13.72 -7.42
CA ASP A 43 -1.07 13.67 -8.53
C ASP A 43 -0.37 12.31 -8.71
N GLN A 44 -0.41 11.43 -7.70
CA GLN A 44 0.19 10.09 -7.77
C GLN A 44 -0.83 8.96 -7.90
N ARG A 45 -2.14 9.26 -7.97
CA ARG A 45 -3.20 8.23 -8.03
C ARG A 45 -3.08 7.34 -9.26
N GLU A 46 -2.79 7.92 -10.42
CA GLU A 46 -2.63 7.15 -11.65
C GLU A 46 -1.41 6.22 -11.59
N ALA A 47 -0.28 6.71 -11.10
CA ALA A 47 0.94 5.93 -10.90
C ALA A 47 0.70 4.77 -9.90
N ALA A 48 0.01 5.04 -8.79
CA ALA A 48 -0.35 4.01 -7.82
C ALA A 48 -1.26 2.93 -8.43
N ALA A 49 -2.28 3.33 -9.20
CA ALA A 49 -3.16 2.39 -9.90
C ALA A 49 -2.39 1.56 -10.94
N ALA A 50 -1.46 2.17 -11.67
CA ALA A 50 -0.60 1.47 -12.63
C ALA A 50 0.30 0.42 -11.95
N VAL A 51 0.90 0.74 -10.81
CA VAL A 51 1.74 -0.20 -10.05
C VAL A 51 0.92 -1.36 -9.48
N ILE A 52 -0.30 -1.11 -9.00
CA ILE A 52 -1.18 -2.19 -8.51
C ILE A 52 -1.57 -3.13 -9.67
N ARG A 53 -1.91 -2.60 -10.84
CA ARG A 53 -2.16 -3.41 -12.06
C ARG A 53 -0.93 -4.23 -12.42
N ARG A 54 0.25 -3.59 -12.42
CA ARG A 54 1.52 -4.26 -12.70
C ARG A 54 1.80 -5.41 -11.74
N VAL A 55 1.54 -5.24 -10.44
CA VAL A 55 1.65 -6.33 -9.46
C VAL A 55 0.68 -7.46 -9.73
N ARG A 56 -0.56 -7.16 -10.09
CA ARG A 56 -1.56 -8.17 -10.43
C ARG A 56 -1.11 -9.05 -11.60
N ASP A 57 -0.41 -8.46 -12.56
CA ASP A 57 0.00 -9.14 -13.79
C ASP A 57 1.39 -9.82 -13.62
N GLU A 58 2.38 -9.11 -13.06
CA GLU A 58 3.77 -9.60 -12.89
C GLU A 58 4.01 -10.37 -11.58
N GLY A 59 3.06 -10.33 -10.64
CA GLY A 59 3.14 -10.99 -9.34
C GLY A 59 3.88 -10.20 -8.25
N ARG A 60 4.82 -9.32 -8.59
CA ARG A 60 5.53 -8.47 -7.62
C ARG A 60 6.13 -7.22 -8.25
N VAL A 61 6.29 -6.17 -7.44
CA VAL A 61 7.06 -4.96 -7.75
C VAL A 61 7.89 -4.63 -6.51
N GLN A 62 9.19 -4.39 -6.68
CA GLN A 62 10.10 -4.08 -5.57
C GLN A 62 10.72 -2.71 -5.75
N GLY A 63 11.04 -2.05 -4.63
CA GLY A 63 11.74 -0.78 -4.62
C GLY A 63 10.96 0.36 -5.24
N PHE A 64 9.62 0.37 -5.19
CA PHE A 64 8.82 1.44 -5.76
C PHE A 64 8.92 2.70 -4.88
N HIS A 65 9.58 3.73 -5.38
CA HIS A 65 9.68 5.02 -4.70
C HIS A 65 8.41 5.83 -4.92
N ALA A 66 7.83 6.35 -3.84
CA ALA A 66 6.64 7.18 -3.90
C ALA A 66 6.52 8.12 -2.70
N GLU A 67 5.52 9.00 -2.75
CA GLU A 67 5.10 9.79 -1.59
C GLU A 67 3.72 9.34 -1.12
N ARG A 68 3.51 9.33 0.19
CA ARG A 68 2.21 9.06 0.80
C ARG A 68 1.81 10.18 1.73
N LEU A 69 0.52 10.44 1.83
CA LEU A 69 -0.03 11.38 2.79
C LEU A 69 0.01 10.73 4.17
N SER A 70 0.54 11.45 5.15
CA SER A 70 0.37 11.14 6.57
C SER A 70 -1.04 11.52 7.03
N LYS A 71 -1.40 11.14 8.26
CA LYS A 71 -2.66 11.58 8.91
C LYS A 71 -2.77 13.11 9.02
N SER A 72 -1.65 13.81 9.13
CA SER A 72 -1.60 15.28 9.16
C SER A 72 -1.65 15.92 7.76
N GLY A 73 -1.73 15.13 6.69
CA GLY A 73 -1.73 15.61 5.31
C GLY A 73 -0.33 15.94 4.74
N GLN A 74 0.74 15.65 5.49
CA GLN A 74 2.11 15.85 5.01
C GLN A 74 2.51 14.72 4.06
N ARG A 75 3.33 15.05 3.06
CA ARG A 75 3.92 14.05 2.17
C ARG A 75 5.11 13.37 2.87
N VAL A 76 5.09 12.05 2.90
CA VAL A 76 6.15 11.19 3.43
C VAL A 76 6.73 10.38 2.29
N LYS A 77 8.03 10.51 2.05
CA LYS A 77 8.74 9.67 1.09
C LYS A 77 8.84 8.25 1.61
N ILE A 78 8.43 7.30 0.79
CA ILE A 78 8.48 5.88 1.11
C ILE A 78 9.10 5.09 -0.04
N VAL A 79 9.58 3.91 0.29
CA VAL A 79 9.83 2.84 -0.67
C VAL A 79 8.86 1.71 -0.35
N ALA A 80 8.18 1.22 -1.38
CA ALA A 80 7.21 0.15 -1.29
C ALA A 80 7.67 -1.09 -2.04
N ASP A 81 7.52 -2.24 -1.39
CA ASP A 81 7.57 -3.55 -2.03
C ASP A 81 6.16 -4.12 -2.02
N LEU A 82 5.68 -4.56 -3.18
CA LEU A 82 4.32 -5.04 -3.38
C LEU A 82 4.36 -6.48 -3.93
N LEU A 83 3.53 -7.34 -3.34
CA LEU A 83 3.42 -8.75 -3.68
C LEU A 83 1.96 -9.12 -3.92
N ALA A 84 1.67 -9.73 -5.05
CA ALA A 84 0.37 -10.31 -5.34
C ALA A 84 0.17 -11.58 -4.50
N VAL A 85 -0.95 -11.65 -3.81
CA VAL A 85 -1.46 -12.87 -3.18
C VAL A 85 -2.48 -13.47 -4.13
N ARG A 86 -2.31 -14.77 -4.41
CA ARG A 86 -3.19 -15.53 -5.28
C ARG A 86 -3.85 -16.66 -4.50
N ASN A 87 -5.08 -16.99 -4.88
CA ASN A 87 -5.78 -18.16 -4.35
C ASN A 87 -5.25 -19.47 -5.01
N ALA A 88 -5.82 -20.61 -4.64
CA ALA A 88 -5.42 -21.91 -5.17
C ALA A 88 -5.67 -22.08 -6.69
N SER A 89 -6.60 -21.31 -7.29
CA SER A 89 -6.83 -21.29 -8.74
C SER A 89 -5.87 -20.35 -9.49
N GLY A 90 -4.98 -19.63 -8.79
CA GLY A 90 -4.03 -18.68 -9.38
C GLY A 90 -4.58 -17.27 -9.61
N GLU A 91 -5.82 -17.01 -9.21
CA GLU A 91 -6.45 -15.70 -9.32
C GLU A 91 -5.93 -14.75 -8.23
N HIS A 92 -5.73 -13.49 -8.59
CA HIS A 92 -5.35 -12.44 -7.64
C HIS A 92 -6.49 -12.19 -6.65
N CYS A 93 -6.20 -12.30 -5.35
CA CYS A 93 -7.17 -12.07 -4.29
C CYS A 93 -6.81 -10.89 -3.39
N ALA A 94 -5.52 -10.61 -3.23
CA ALA A 94 -5.03 -9.54 -2.37
C ALA A 94 -3.64 -9.05 -2.81
N THR A 95 -3.23 -7.90 -2.31
CA THR A 95 -1.88 -7.35 -2.49
C THR A 95 -1.28 -7.02 -1.13
N GLN A 96 -0.16 -7.65 -0.79
CA GLN A 96 0.61 -7.27 0.39
C GLN A 96 1.60 -6.17 0.00
N ILE A 97 1.67 -5.12 0.82
CA ILE A 97 2.51 -3.96 0.61
C ILE A 97 3.37 -3.75 1.85
N THR A 98 4.68 -3.87 1.69
CA THR A 98 5.66 -3.50 2.71
C THR A 98 6.14 -2.08 2.45
N LEU A 99 6.19 -1.26 3.50
CA LEU A 99 6.53 0.15 3.46
C LEU A 99 7.78 0.39 4.29
N ARG A 100 8.68 1.22 3.78
CA ARG A 100 9.81 1.77 4.55
C ARG A 100 9.98 3.23 4.21
N ARG A 101 10.50 4.04 5.15
CA ARG A 101 10.84 5.43 4.83
C ARG A 101 11.90 5.47 3.71
N GLY A 102 11.69 6.37 2.77
CA GLY A 102 12.73 6.76 1.81
C GLY A 102 13.75 7.68 2.46
N ALA A 103 14.95 7.73 1.89
CA ALA A 103 15.95 8.75 2.19
C ALA A 103 15.56 10.12 1.59
#